data_AF-A0A376W2K5-F1
#
_entry.id   AF-A0A376W2K5-F1
#
_cell.length_a   1.000
_cell.length_b   1.000
_cell.length_c   1.000
_cell.angle_alpha   90.00
_cell.angle_beta   90.00
_cell.angle_gamma   90.00
#
_symmetry.space_group_name_H-M   'P 1'
#
loop_
_entity.id
_entity.type
_entity.pdbx_description
1 polymer ?
#
loop_
_entity_poly.entity_id
_entity_poly.type
_entity_poly.pdbx_seq_one_letter_code
_entity_poly.pdbx_strand_id
1 'polypeptide(L)' 'MIEWIIRRSVANRFLVLMGALFLSIWGTWTIINTPVDALPDLSDVQVIIKNQLSRSGTANR' A
#
# COMPACT_ATOMS: atom_id res chain seq x y z
N MET A 1 -4.35 25.97 23.72
CA MET A 1 -4.74 24.68 23.12
C MET A 1 -3.61 23.66 23.15
N ILE A 2 -2.48 23.90 22.45
CA ILE A 2 -1.31 22.98 22.46
C ILE A 2 -0.78 22.75 23.88
N GLU A 3 -0.68 23.81 24.69
CA GLU A 3 -0.25 23.71 26.08
C GLU A 3 -1.10 22.73 26.91
N TRP A 4 -2.42 22.73 26.70
CA TRP A 4 -3.33 21.81 27.38
C TRP A 4 -3.09 20.36 26.97
N ILE A 5 -2.84 20.12 25.68
CA ILE A 5 -2.49 18.79 25.15
C ILE A 5 -1.17 18.32 25.79
N ILE A 6 -0.12 19.14 25.76
CA ILE A 6 1.18 18.79 26.32
C ILE A 6 1.07 18.48 27.82
N ARG A 7 0.39 19.33 28.60
CA ARG A 7 0.19 19.11 30.03
C ARG A 7 -0.56 17.79 30.31
N ARG A 8 -1.57 17.45 29.50
CA ARG A 8 -2.32 16.19 29.61
C ARG A 8 -1.49 14.98 29.16
N SER A 9 -0.64 15.13 28.15
CA SER A 9 0.30 14.09 27.70
C SER A 9 1.37 13.81 28.75
N VAL A 10 1.94 14.83 29.38
CA VAL A 10 2.96 14.68 30.43
C VAL A 10 2.35 14.06 31.70
N ALA A 11 1.15 14.50 32.10
CA ALA A 11 0.44 13.92 33.25
C ALA A 11 0.14 12.42 33.06
N ASN A 12 -0.12 11.99 31.81
CA ASN A 12 -0.42 10.61 31.46
C ASN A 12 0.74 9.93 30.72
N ARG A 13 2.00 10.22 31.12
CA ARG A 13 3.21 9.71 30.46
C ARG A 13 3.21 8.20 30.25
N PHE A 14 2.61 7.43 31.17
CA PHE A 14 2.52 5.98 31.06
C PHE A 14 1.66 5.55 29.85
N LEU A 15 0.48 6.17 29.67
CA LEU A 15 -0.39 5.89 28.53
C LEU A 15 0.26 6.32 27.21
N VAL A 16 0.97 7.44 27.21
CA VAL A 16 1.70 7.92 26.02
C VAL A 16 2.81 6.93 25.64
N LEU A 17 3.59 6.45 26.59
CA LEU A 17 4.65 5.47 26.35
C LEU A 17 4.09 4.12 25.87
N MET A 18 2.99 3.64 26.47
CA MET A 18 2.32 2.43 26.00
C MET A 18 1.77 2.61 24.57
N GLY A 19 1.13 3.75 24.28
CA GLY A 19 0.68 4.06 22.93
C GLY A 19 1.82 4.08 21.92
N ALA A 20 2.95 4.70 22.26
CA ALA A 20 4.14 4.73 21.42
C ALA A 20 4.74 3.33 21.20
N LEU A 21 4.73 2.48 22.23
CA LEU A 21 5.21 1.09 22.14
C LEU A 21 4.33 0.27 21.19
N PHE A 22 3.01 0.31 21.38
CA PHE A 22 2.07 -0.38 20.50
C PHE A 22 2.18 0.11 19.06
N LEU A 23 2.30 1.42 18.85
CA LEU A 23 2.46 2.01 17.52
C LEU A 23 3.76 1.55 16.86
N SER A 24 4.86 1.47 17.62
CA SER A 24 6.15 1.00 17.11
C SER A 24 6.11 -0.46 16.68
N ILE A 25 5.51 -1.34 17.51
CA ILE A 25 5.35 -2.76 17.20
C ILE A 25 4.48 -2.93 15.96
N TRP A 26 3.34 -2.23 15.92
CA TRP A 26 2.41 -2.28 14.79
C TRP A 26 3.05 -1.78 13.50
N GLY A 27 3.76 -0.66 13.56
CA GLY A 27 4.46 -0.08 12.41
C GLY A 27 5.53 -1.03 11.88
N THR A 28 6.30 -1.66 12.77
CA THR A 28 7.32 -2.66 12.40
C THR A 28 6.69 -3.87 11.71
N TRP A 29 5.60 -4.39 12.27
CA TRP A 29 4.86 -5.49 11.65
C TRP A 29 4.32 -5.10 10.28
N THR A 30 3.76 -3.90 10.13
CA THR A 30 3.24 -3.42 8.86
C THR A 30 4.35 -3.32 7.80
N ILE A 31 5.50 -2.75 8.14
CA ILE A 31 6.63 -2.61 7.21
C ILE A 31 7.11 -3.97 6.70
N ILE A 32 7.22 -4.97 7.59
CA ILE A 32 7.66 -6.32 7.22
C ILE A 32 6.64 -7.03 6.31
N ASN A 33 5.35 -6.83 6.55
CA ASN A 33 4.28 -7.50 5.79
C ASN A 33 3.81 -6.72 4.55
N THR A 34 4.32 -5.51 4.33
CA THR A 34 3.95 -4.74 3.14
C THR A 34 4.74 -5.29 1.95
N PRO A 35 4.07 -5.80 0.90
CA PRO A 35 4.75 -6.29 -0.29
C PRO A 35 5.48 -5.12 -0.95
N VAL A 36 6.78 -5.27 -1.11
CA VAL A 36 7.61 -4.30 -1.83
C VAL A 36 7.64 -4.72 -3.29
N ASP A 37 7.03 -3.91 -4.16
CA ASP A 37 7.25 -3.99 -5.60
C ASP A 37 8.38 -3.02 -5.97
N ALA A 38 9.31 -3.50 -6.79
CA ALA A 38 10.45 -2.71 -7.23
C ALA A 38 10.05 -1.72 -8.35
N LEU A 39 8.93 -1.97 -9.04
CA LEU A 39 8.39 -1.05 -10.02
C LEU A 39 7.10 -0.42 -9.49
N PRO A 40 6.97 0.91 -9.52
CA PRO A 40 5.64 1.49 -9.44
C PRO A 40 4.81 0.97 -10.61
N ASP A 41 3.51 0.74 -10.40
CA ASP A 41 2.58 0.31 -11.45
C ASP A 41 2.50 1.42 -12.51
N LEU A 42 3.34 1.27 -13.54
CA LEU A 42 3.48 2.17 -14.68
C LEU A 42 2.94 1.51 -15.94
N SER A 43 2.28 0.36 -15.82
CA SER A 43 1.63 -0.27 -16.96
C SER A 43 0.33 0.47 -17.25
N ASP A 44 0.18 0.97 -18.48
CA ASP A 44 -1.12 1.47 -18.92
C ASP A 44 -2.15 0.32 -18.81
N VAL A 45 -3.38 0.66 -18.42
CA VAL A 45 -4.51 -0.28 -18.32
C VAL A 45 -4.92 -0.78 -19.72
N GLN A 46 -4.08 -1.61 -20.33
CA GLN A 46 -4.29 -2.12 -21.68
C GLN A 46 -5.19 -3.35 -21.68
N VAL A 47 -6.29 -3.27 -22.41
CA VAL A 47 -7.14 -4.42 -22.70
C VAL A 47 -6.64 -5.09 -23.99
N ILE A 48 -6.03 -6.28 -23.86
CA ILE A 48 -5.55 -7.06 -25.00
C ILE A 48 -6.64 -8.05 -25.42
N ILE A 49 -7.20 -7.89 -26.63
CA ILE A 49 -8.12 -8.85 -27.24
C ILE A 49 -7.34 -9.73 -28.23
N LYS A 50 -7.09 -10.99 -27.87
CA LYS A 50 -6.49 -11.99 -28.77
C LYS A 50 -7.58 -12.76 -29.51
N ASN A 51 -7.80 -12.45 -30.78
CA ASN A 51 -8.60 -13.28 -31.67
C ASN A 51 -7.68 -14.24 -32.44
N GLN A 52 -7.84 -15.53 -32.19
CA GLN A 52 -7.22 -16.59 -32.99
C GLN A 52 -8.20 -16.96 -34.10
N LEU A 53 -8.19 -16.17 -35.18
CA LEU A 53 -8.82 -16.60 -36.42
C LEU A 53 -7.97 -17.74 -37.00
N SER A 54 -8.28 -18.96 -36.56
CA SER A 54 -7.79 -20.19 -37.16
C SER A 54 -8.41 -20.31 -38.55
N ARG A 55 -7.60 -19.99 -39.56
CA ARG A 55 -7.81 -20.31 -40.98
C ARG A 55 -8.95 -19.56 -41.69
N SER A 56 -8.55 -18.69 -42.61
CA SER A 56 -9.17 -18.68 -43.94
C SER A 56 -8.12 -18.29 -44.95
N GLY A 57 -7.53 -19.30 -45.61
CA GLY A 57 -6.67 -19.08 -46.75
C GLY A 57 -7.48 -18.62 -47.95
N THR A 58 -6.81 -17.90 -48.85
CA THR A 58 -7.17 -17.76 -50.28
C THR A 58 -8.59 -17.31 -50.59
N ALA A 59 -8.72 -16.02 -50.92
CA ALA A 59 -9.58 -15.61 -52.03
C ALA A 59 -8.84 -14.51 -52.80
N ASN A 60 -8.02 -14.97 -53.75
CA ASN A 60 -7.51 -14.21 -54.87
C ASN A 60 -8.68 -13.47 -55.57
N ARG A 61 -8.68 -12.14 -55.50
CA ARG A 61 -9.33 -11.22 -56.43
C ARG A 61 -8.48 -9.97 -56.56
#